data_AF-A0A371QVY9-F1
#
_entry.id   AF-A0A371QVY9-F1
#
_cell.length_a   1.000
_cell.length_b   1.000
_cell.length_c   1.000
_cell.angle_alpha   90.00
_cell.angle_beta   90.00
_cell.angle_gamma   90.00
#
_symmetry.space_group_name_H-M   'P 1'
#
loop_
_entity.id
_entity.type
_entity.pdbx_description
1 polymer ?
#
loop_
_entity_poly.entity_id
_entity_poly.type
_entity_poly.pdbx_seq_one_letter_code
_entity_poly.pdbx_strand_id
1 'polypeptide(L)'
;MSVVDIITAFLQQMPAVAVAVVLLYALLDRKLTALERRMEKEVGELRAKTSELAEEVVAQKKEVGERFERLDKGIEELRAKMGEVDKRLYDLSKFIFLFNKSLIEILHTRDIVSEDAFITLSNLVQIIPPTKSKYYTEEVREELKSLLNRVKTGHFDWRDIARLKELGKVIYKEWWETGREDLINYYYHLQLYIWLLEAKLLREGKMPPSPEVIWS
;
A
#
# COMPACT_ATOMS: atom_id res chain seq x y z
N MET A 1 51.67 -78.71 -18.76
CA MET A 1 52.52 -77.51 -18.83
C MET A 1 52.78 -77.08 -17.40
N SER A 2 53.99 -77.30 -16.89
CA SER A 2 54.28 -77.02 -15.48
C SER A 2 54.46 -75.51 -15.27
N VAL A 3 54.21 -75.02 -14.06
CA VAL A 3 54.49 -73.62 -13.67
C VAL A 3 55.95 -73.26 -13.96
N VAL A 4 56.85 -74.25 -13.88
CA VAL A 4 58.27 -74.12 -14.19
C VAL A 4 58.52 -73.83 -15.67
N ASP A 5 57.81 -74.50 -16.59
CA ASP A 5 57.93 -74.27 -18.05
C ASP A 5 57.46 -72.86 -18.46
N ILE A 6 56.44 -72.33 -17.78
CA ILE A 6 55.96 -70.96 -17.97
C ILE A 6 57.02 -69.97 -17.49
N ILE A 7 57.64 -70.23 -16.35
CA ILE A 7 58.70 -69.39 -15.76
C ILE A 7 59.96 -69.40 -16.64
N THR A 8 60.39 -70.54 -17.18
CA THR A 8 61.56 -70.63 -18.07
C THR A 8 61.30 -69.99 -19.44
N ALA A 9 60.10 -70.15 -20.01
CA ALA A 9 59.71 -69.44 -21.23
C ALA A 9 59.66 -67.92 -21.03
N PHE A 10 59.21 -67.46 -19.84
CA PHE A 10 59.27 -66.06 -19.44
C PHE A 10 60.71 -65.55 -19.29
N LEU A 11 61.59 -66.33 -18.65
CA LEU A 11 63.02 -66.02 -18.48
C LEU A 11 63.76 -65.91 -19.83
N GLN A 12 63.40 -66.73 -20.82
CA GLN A 12 63.96 -66.65 -22.17
C GLN A 12 63.47 -65.43 -22.96
N GLN A 13 62.26 -64.92 -22.68
CA GLN A 13 61.70 -63.72 -23.33
C GLN A 13 61.88 -62.43 -22.51
N MET A 14 62.56 -62.50 -21.36
CA MET A 14 62.80 -61.34 -20.47
C MET A 14 63.27 -60.07 -21.19
N PRO A 15 64.20 -60.12 -22.16
CA PRO A 15 64.61 -58.92 -22.90
C PRO A 15 63.46 -58.26 -23.66
N ALA A 16 62.61 -59.05 -24.32
CA ALA A 16 61.48 -58.55 -25.10
C ALA A 16 60.37 -57.99 -24.20
N VAL A 17 60.09 -58.64 -23.08
CA VAL A 17 59.13 -58.16 -22.07
C VAL A 17 59.61 -56.83 -21.45
N ALA A 18 60.90 -56.72 -21.12
CA ALA A 18 61.48 -55.47 -20.61
C ALA A 18 61.35 -54.32 -21.61
N VAL A 19 61.64 -54.56 -22.90
CA VAL A 19 61.47 -53.56 -23.97
C VAL A 19 60.01 -53.14 -24.13
N ALA A 20 59.08 -54.09 -24.09
CA ALA A 20 57.64 -53.80 -24.18
C ALA A 20 57.16 -52.94 -23.00
N VAL A 21 57.63 -53.21 -21.78
CA VAL A 21 57.33 -52.42 -20.58
C VAL A 21 57.90 -51.00 -20.69
N VAL A 22 59.15 -50.86 -21.16
CA VAL A 22 59.78 -49.54 -21.37
C VAL A 22 59.04 -48.74 -22.45
N LEU A 23 58.64 -49.38 -23.56
CA LEU A 23 57.86 -48.73 -24.60
C LEU A 23 56.48 -48.30 -24.09
N LEU A 24 55.79 -49.16 -23.32
CA LEU A 24 54.52 -48.82 -22.67
C LEU A 24 54.69 -47.63 -21.72
N TYR A 25 55.74 -47.64 -20.90
CA TYR A 25 56.05 -46.54 -19.98
C TYR A 25 56.28 -45.24 -20.75
N ALA A 26 57.11 -45.25 -21.80
CA ALA A 26 57.37 -44.07 -22.62
C ALA A 26 56.11 -43.54 -23.35
N LEU A 27 55.21 -44.44 -23.75
CA LEU A 27 53.95 -44.08 -24.42
C LEU A 27 52.92 -43.53 -23.42
N LEU A 28 52.85 -44.10 -22.21
CA LEU A 28 52.05 -43.60 -21.10
C LEU A 28 52.53 -42.23 -20.65
N ASP A 29 53.84 -42.05 -20.47
CA ASP A 29 54.46 -40.77 -20.09
C ASP A 29 54.11 -39.67 -21.12
N ARG A 30 54.28 -39.95 -22.42
CA ARG A 30 53.86 -39.04 -23.49
C ARG A 30 52.39 -38.66 -23.43
N LYS A 31 51.50 -39.63 -23.16
CA LYS A 31 50.06 -39.38 -23.04
C LYS A 31 49.74 -38.56 -21.78
N LEU A 32 50.44 -38.81 -20.68
CA LEU A 32 50.29 -38.08 -19.42
C LEU A 32 50.68 -36.61 -19.61
N THR A 33 51.86 -36.34 -20.22
CA THR A 33 52.31 -34.98 -20.51
C THR A 33 51.36 -34.26 -21.47
N ALA A 34 50.81 -34.97 -22.46
CA ALA A 34 49.84 -34.38 -23.38
C ALA A 34 48.51 -34.05 -22.67
N LEU A 35 48.10 -34.88 -21.69
CA LEU A 35 46.91 -34.65 -20.88
C LEU A 35 47.11 -33.45 -19.94
N GLU A 36 48.25 -33.38 -19.25
CA GLU A 36 48.63 -32.27 -18.37
C GLU A 36 48.56 -30.92 -19.12
N ARG A 37 49.15 -30.86 -20.32
CA ARG A 37 49.10 -29.64 -21.15
C ARG A 37 47.68 -29.25 -21.57
N ARG A 38 46.80 -30.21 -21.86
CA ARG A 38 45.39 -29.93 -22.19
C ARG A 38 44.65 -29.40 -20.96
N MET A 39 44.86 -30.03 -19.81
CA MET A 39 44.27 -29.60 -18.55
C MET A 39 44.74 -28.20 -18.16
N GLU A 40 46.03 -27.88 -18.27
CA GLU A 40 46.55 -26.53 -18.00
C GLU A 40 45.90 -25.48 -18.90
N LYS A 41 45.72 -25.81 -20.19
CA LYS A 41 45.07 -24.92 -21.14
C LYS A 41 43.59 -24.70 -20.80
N GLU A 42 42.83 -25.76 -20.54
CA GLU A 42 41.41 -25.65 -20.16
C GLU A 42 41.24 -24.90 -18.83
N VAL A 43 42.09 -25.17 -17.83
CA VAL A 43 42.08 -24.44 -16.55
C VAL A 43 42.44 -22.97 -16.75
N GLY A 44 43.37 -22.66 -17.65
CA GLY A 44 43.72 -21.28 -18.03
C GLY A 44 42.54 -20.54 -18.68
N GLU A 45 41.88 -21.17 -19.64
CA GLU A 45 40.70 -20.60 -20.31
C GLU A 45 39.51 -20.42 -19.34
N LEU A 46 39.28 -21.38 -18.44
CA LEU A 46 38.25 -21.28 -17.40
C LEU A 46 38.53 -20.15 -16.41
N ARG A 47 39.79 -19.98 -15.98
CA ARG A 47 40.20 -18.86 -15.11
C ARG A 47 39.99 -17.52 -15.79
N ALA A 48 40.35 -17.40 -17.07
CA ALA A 48 40.12 -16.18 -17.84
C ALA A 48 38.63 -15.82 -17.92
N LYS A 49 37.78 -16.78 -18.30
CA LYS A 49 36.32 -16.58 -18.34
C LYS A 49 35.74 -16.24 -16.98
N THR A 50 36.25 -16.85 -15.90
CA THR A 50 35.78 -16.58 -14.54
C THR A 50 36.15 -15.17 -14.10
N SER A 51 37.33 -14.67 -14.49
CA SER A 51 37.75 -13.29 -14.24
C SER A 51 36.87 -12.30 -15.00
N GLU A 52 36.59 -12.56 -16.28
CA GLU A 52 35.72 -11.72 -17.11
C GLU A 52 34.30 -11.65 -16.54
N LEU A 53 33.72 -12.79 -16.17
CA LEU A 53 32.40 -12.84 -15.53
C LEU A 53 32.39 -12.07 -14.21
N ALA A 54 33.45 -12.16 -13.41
CA ALA A 54 33.55 -11.46 -12.15
C ALA A 54 33.55 -9.93 -12.36
N GLU A 55 34.26 -9.45 -13.38
CA GLU A 55 34.26 -8.03 -13.75
C GLU A 55 32.89 -7.56 -14.24
N GLU A 56 32.22 -8.35 -15.09
CA GLU A 56 30.85 -8.05 -15.56
C GLU A 56 29.85 -7.98 -14.41
N VAL A 57 29.91 -8.93 -13.47
CA VAL A 57 29.04 -8.94 -12.28
C VAL A 57 29.27 -7.72 -11.40
N VAL A 58 30.51 -7.29 -11.22
CA VAL A 58 30.83 -6.07 -10.46
C VAL A 58 30.28 -4.83 -11.18
N ALA A 59 30.43 -4.74 -12.49
CA ALA A 59 29.90 -3.63 -13.29
C ALA A 59 28.36 -3.56 -13.23
N GLN A 60 27.69 -4.69 -13.43
CA GLN A 60 26.23 -4.78 -13.34
C GLN A 60 25.73 -4.43 -11.94
N LYS A 61 26.39 -4.93 -10.88
CA LYS A 61 26.01 -4.60 -9.49
C LYS A 61 26.10 -3.10 -9.24
N LYS A 62 27.12 -2.42 -9.78
CA LYS A 62 27.27 -0.97 -9.68
C LYS A 62 26.14 -0.24 -10.39
N GLU A 63 25.83 -0.62 -11.63
CA GLU A 63 24.75 0.00 -12.40
C GLU A 63 23.38 -0.16 -11.71
N VAL A 64 23.12 -1.36 -11.16
CA VAL A 64 21.91 -1.63 -10.39
C VAL A 64 21.85 -0.74 -9.15
N GLY A 65 22.96 -0.57 -8.42
CA GLY A 65 23.05 0.35 -7.28
C GLY A 65 22.70 1.79 -7.66
N GLU A 66 23.29 2.30 -8.75
CA GLU A 66 23.01 3.66 -9.26
C GLU A 66 21.55 3.83 -9.74
N ARG A 67 20.91 2.76 -10.23
CA ARG A 67 19.48 2.77 -10.57
C ARG A 67 18.60 2.82 -9.31
N PHE A 68 18.94 2.04 -8.28
CA PHE A 68 18.22 2.08 -7.00
C PHE A 68 18.31 3.45 -6.34
N GLU A 69 19.48 4.08 -6.30
CA GLU A 69 19.62 5.44 -5.75
C GLU A 69 18.78 6.48 -6.50
N ARG A 70 18.66 6.35 -7.82
CA ARG A 70 17.78 7.21 -8.63
C ARG A 70 16.31 6.97 -8.34
N LEU A 71 15.91 5.70 -8.17
CA LEU A 71 14.55 5.34 -7.79
C LEU A 71 14.19 5.88 -6.41
N ASP A 72 15.08 5.74 -5.42
CA ASP A 72 14.85 6.25 -4.07
C ASP A 72 14.63 7.76 -4.08
N LYS A 73 15.46 8.51 -4.81
CA LYS A 73 15.26 9.96 -5.01
C LYS A 73 13.92 10.27 -5.67
N GLY A 74 13.56 9.54 -6.72
CA GLY A 74 12.28 9.72 -7.42
C GLY A 74 11.07 9.42 -6.53
N ILE A 75 11.16 8.40 -5.67
CA ILE A 75 10.12 8.06 -4.70
C ILE A 75 9.96 9.17 -3.65
N GLU A 76 11.06 9.72 -3.14
CA GLU A 76 11.01 10.84 -2.19
C GLU A 76 10.41 12.11 -2.81
N GLU A 77 10.78 12.45 -4.05
CA GLU A 77 10.15 13.56 -4.77
C GLU A 77 8.64 13.34 -4.99
N LEU A 78 8.23 12.12 -5.34
CA LEU A 78 6.82 11.76 -5.49
C LEU A 78 6.06 11.87 -4.17
N ARG A 79 6.64 11.41 -3.05
CA ARG A 79 6.05 11.56 -1.71
C ARG A 79 5.86 13.03 -1.35
N ALA A 80 6.85 13.86 -1.61
CA ALA A 80 6.76 15.30 -1.35
C ALA A 80 5.64 15.96 -2.17
N LYS A 81 5.55 15.66 -3.48
CA LYS A 81 4.48 16.17 -4.35
C LYS A 81 3.10 15.67 -3.92
N MET A 82 2.99 14.40 -3.51
CA MET A 82 1.73 13.83 -3.01
C MET A 82 1.28 14.54 -1.73
N GLY A 83 2.19 14.78 -0.78
CA GLY A 83 1.88 15.55 0.43
C GLY A 83 1.45 17.00 0.15
N GLU A 84 2.00 17.63 -0.90
CA GLU A 84 1.54 18.95 -1.34
C GLU A 84 0.11 18.90 -1.93
N VAL A 85 -0.20 17.88 -2.73
CA VAL A 85 -1.55 17.64 -3.27
C VAL A 85 -2.55 17.43 -2.13
N ASP A 86 -2.22 16.60 -1.14
CA ASP A 86 -3.07 16.34 0.02
C ASP A 86 -3.38 17.63 0.78
N LYS A 87 -2.37 18.48 1.00
CA LYS A 87 -2.57 19.78 1.64
C LYS A 87 -3.50 20.68 0.83
N ARG A 88 -3.32 20.77 -0.49
CA ARG A 88 -4.18 21.56 -1.38
C ARG A 88 -5.62 21.04 -1.38
N LEU A 89 -5.82 19.72 -1.37
CA LEU A 89 -7.14 19.11 -1.28
C LEU A 89 -7.80 19.36 0.07
N TYR A 90 -7.04 19.33 1.16
CA TYR A 90 -7.51 19.70 2.49
C TYR A 90 -7.98 21.16 2.53
N ASP A 91 -7.16 22.09 2.02
CA ASP A 91 -7.48 23.51 1.95
C ASP A 91 -8.72 23.77 1.08
N LEU A 92 -8.85 23.08 -0.06
CA LEU A 92 -10.03 23.15 -0.92
C LEU A 92 -11.28 22.63 -0.21
N SER A 93 -11.19 21.48 0.44
CA SER A 93 -12.30 20.89 1.21
C SER A 93 -12.76 21.85 2.31
N LYS A 94 -11.81 22.47 3.02
CA LYS A 94 -12.09 23.49 4.04
C LYS A 94 -12.73 24.74 3.44
N PHE A 95 -12.27 25.20 2.28
CA PHE A 95 -12.88 26.34 1.59
C PHE A 95 -14.33 26.05 1.19
N ILE A 96 -14.60 24.90 0.57
CA ILE A 96 -15.96 24.48 0.17
C ILE A 96 -16.86 24.38 1.40
N PHE A 97 -16.37 23.78 2.49
CA PHE A 97 -17.07 23.69 3.76
C PHE A 97 -17.46 25.08 4.30
N LEU A 98 -16.50 26.01 4.37
CA LEU A 98 -16.73 27.37 4.88
C LEU A 98 -17.67 28.16 3.96
N PHE A 99 -17.49 28.05 2.65
CA PHE A 99 -18.34 28.69 1.66
C PHE A 99 -19.79 28.20 1.76
N ASN A 100 -20.00 26.89 1.83
CA ASN A 100 -21.34 26.31 1.99
C ASN A 100 -21.99 26.75 3.31
N LYS A 101 -21.22 26.80 4.41
CA LYS A 101 -21.71 27.31 5.68
C LYS A 101 -22.13 28.78 5.58
N SER A 102 -21.29 29.65 5.04
CA SER A 102 -21.61 31.08 4.86
C SER A 102 -22.78 31.29 3.92
N LEU A 103 -22.91 30.50 2.85
CA LEU A 103 -24.08 30.55 1.97
C LEU A 103 -25.36 30.18 2.73
N ILE A 104 -25.35 29.11 3.53
CA ILE A 104 -26.50 28.73 4.35
C ILE A 104 -26.87 29.88 5.31
N GLU A 105 -25.90 30.47 6.00
CA GLU A 105 -26.12 31.61 6.90
C GLU A 105 -26.69 32.84 6.16
N ILE A 106 -26.17 33.19 4.98
CA ILE A 106 -26.64 34.32 4.17
C ILE A 106 -28.04 34.08 3.63
N LEU A 107 -28.31 32.90 3.07
CA LEU A 107 -29.62 32.56 2.53
C LEU A 107 -30.67 32.53 3.64
N HIS A 108 -30.27 32.07 4.83
CA HIS A 108 -31.17 31.96 5.97
C HIS A 108 -31.46 33.34 6.61
N THR A 109 -30.47 34.25 6.67
CA THR A 109 -30.68 35.64 7.14
C THR A 109 -31.55 36.46 6.20
N ARG A 110 -31.61 36.12 4.91
CA ARG A 110 -32.45 36.81 3.91
C ARG A 110 -33.82 36.15 3.69
N ASP A 111 -34.17 35.11 4.47
CA ASP A 111 -35.39 34.30 4.31
C ASP A 111 -35.51 33.61 2.93
N ILE A 112 -34.36 33.33 2.28
CA ILE A 112 -34.27 32.70 0.95
C ILE A 112 -34.08 31.18 1.06
N VAL A 113 -33.64 30.65 2.21
CA VAL A 113 -33.73 29.20 2.47
C VAL A 113 -35.21 28.85 2.60
N SER A 114 -35.84 28.53 1.47
CA SER A 114 -37.21 28.06 1.47
C SER A 114 -37.28 26.73 2.23
N GLU A 115 -38.45 26.45 2.79
CA GLU A 115 -38.76 25.14 3.38
C GLU A 115 -38.41 23.98 2.41
N ASP A 116 -38.43 24.24 1.09
CA ASP A 116 -38.06 23.26 0.07
C ASP A 116 -36.57 22.85 0.13
N ALA A 117 -35.66 23.77 0.44
CA ALA A 117 -34.25 23.45 0.60
C ALA A 117 -34.02 22.57 1.84
N PHE A 118 -34.76 22.85 2.92
CA PHE A 118 -34.77 22.04 4.13
C PHE A 118 -35.31 20.63 3.85
N ILE A 119 -36.43 20.53 3.15
CA ILE A 119 -37.04 19.26 2.75
C ILE A 119 -36.10 18.46 1.84
N THR A 120 -35.47 19.10 0.86
CA THR A 120 -34.55 18.46 -0.09
C THR A 120 -33.35 17.83 0.62
N LEU A 121 -32.68 18.59 1.49
CA LEU A 121 -31.53 18.09 2.23
C LEU A 121 -31.93 17.08 3.31
N SER A 122 -33.09 17.26 3.94
CA SER A 122 -33.69 16.26 4.83
C SER A 122 -33.89 14.93 4.10
N ASN A 123 -34.41 14.93 2.87
CA ASN A 123 -34.63 13.69 2.12
C ASN A 123 -33.32 13.00 1.72
N LEU A 124 -32.24 13.74 1.45
CA LEU A 124 -30.93 13.16 1.13
C LEU A 124 -30.34 12.39 2.32
N VAL A 125 -30.44 12.93 3.54
CA VAL A 125 -29.91 12.25 4.73
C VAL A 125 -30.79 11.09 5.21
N GLN A 126 -32.02 10.96 4.71
CA GLN A 126 -32.90 9.82 5.02
C GLN A 126 -32.50 8.52 4.30
N ILE A 127 -31.66 8.62 3.26
CA ILE A 127 -31.11 7.46 2.55
C ILE A 127 -29.89 6.95 3.33
N ILE A 128 -30.15 6.30 4.46
CA ILE A 128 -29.11 5.89 5.41
C ILE A 128 -28.39 4.63 4.90
N PRO A 129 -27.05 4.69 4.68
CA PRO A 129 -26.27 3.56 4.17
C PRO A 129 -26.40 2.32 5.06
N PRO A 130 -26.36 1.10 4.49
CA PRO A 130 -26.42 -0.14 5.26
C PRO A 130 -25.15 -0.37 6.07
N THR A 131 -25.29 -1.04 7.22
CA THR A 131 -24.16 -1.44 8.04
C THR A 131 -23.46 -2.65 7.43
N LYS A 132 -22.12 -2.63 7.42
CA LYS A 132 -21.30 -3.75 6.93
C LYS A 132 -19.99 -3.88 7.72
N SER A 133 -19.83 -3.17 8.83
CA SER A 133 -18.49 -2.76 9.27
C SER A 133 -18.38 -2.52 10.78
N LYS A 134 -17.20 -2.08 11.26
CA LYS A 134 -16.72 -2.25 12.64
C LYS A 134 -17.15 -1.16 13.63
N TYR A 135 -17.17 0.10 13.18
CA TYR A 135 -17.52 1.28 13.98
C TYR A 135 -18.95 1.76 13.71
N TYR A 136 -19.43 1.65 12.47
CA TYR A 136 -20.80 1.95 12.05
C TYR A 136 -21.66 0.68 12.16
N THR A 137 -22.14 0.41 13.38
CA THR A 137 -22.98 -0.74 13.72
C THR A 137 -24.47 -0.47 13.46
N GLU A 138 -25.31 -1.52 13.47
CA GLU A 138 -26.77 -1.34 13.26
C GLU A 138 -27.40 -0.49 14.35
N GLU A 139 -26.84 -0.50 15.56
CA GLU A 139 -27.25 0.36 16.66
C GLU A 139 -27.02 1.84 16.30
N VAL A 140 -25.83 2.19 15.79
CA VAL A 140 -25.50 3.54 15.33
C VAL A 140 -26.42 3.97 14.18
N ARG A 141 -26.73 3.05 13.27
CA ARG A 141 -27.63 3.28 12.14
C ARG A 141 -29.07 3.55 12.57
N GLU A 142 -29.62 2.74 13.46
CA GLU A 142 -30.99 2.90 13.95
C GLU A 142 -31.12 4.12 14.87
N GLU A 143 -30.08 4.44 15.65
CA GLU A 143 -30.04 5.68 16.42
C GLU A 143 -30.05 6.91 15.50
N LEU A 144 -29.21 6.91 14.47
CA LEU A 144 -29.17 7.98 13.47
C LEU A 144 -30.53 8.15 12.79
N LYS A 145 -31.18 7.05 12.40
CA LYS A 145 -32.52 7.05 11.81
C LYS A 145 -33.57 7.65 12.75
N SER A 146 -33.54 7.26 14.02
CA SER A 146 -34.45 7.79 15.05
C SER A 146 -34.28 9.30 15.23
N LEU A 147 -33.04 9.78 15.36
CA LEU A 147 -32.73 11.20 15.49
C LEU A 147 -33.13 11.99 14.24
N LEU A 148 -32.81 11.49 13.04
CA LEU A 148 -33.17 12.17 11.79
C LEU A 148 -34.69 12.26 11.61
N ASN A 149 -35.45 11.24 12.01
CA ASN A 149 -36.91 11.28 12.00
C ASN A 149 -37.47 12.33 12.98
N ARG A 150 -36.93 12.37 14.20
CA ARG A 150 -37.31 13.37 15.21
C ARG A 150 -37.02 14.80 14.75
N VAL A 151 -35.85 15.00 14.17
CA VAL A 151 -35.43 16.30 13.65
C VAL A 151 -36.32 16.73 12.48
N LYS A 152 -36.67 15.79 11.59
CA LYS A 152 -37.56 16.06 10.46
C LYS A 152 -38.96 16.51 10.89
N THR A 153 -39.48 16.05 12.04
CA THR A 153 -40.76 16.52 12.57
C THR A 153 -40.69 17.88 13.26
N GLY A 154 -39.52 18.54 13.26
CA GLY A 154 -39.33 19.88 13.81
C GLY A 154 -39.14 19.92 15.33
N HIS A 155 -39.12 18.76 16.00
CA HIS A 155 -38.92 18.66 17.44
C HIS A 155 -37.46 18.34 17.75
N PHE A 156 -36.58 19.34 17.70
CA PHE A 156 -35.17 19.13 18.01
C PHE A 156 -34.55 20.29 18.79
N ASP A 157 -33.47 19.98 19.49
CA ASP A 157 -32.66 20.94 20.24
C ASP A 157 -31.15 20.78 19.96
N TRP A 158 -30.34 21.53 20.68
CA TRP A 158 -28.88 21.49 20.55
C TRP A 158 -28.25 20.16 21.00
N ARG A 159 -28.92 19.37 21.85
CA ARG A 159 -28.46 18.03 22.25
C ARG A 159 -28.64 17.04 21.12
N ASP A 160 -29.79 17.09 20.41
CA ASP A 160 -30.00 16.28 19.22
C ASP A 160 -28.94 16.61 18.14
N ILE A 161 -28.62 17.90 17.94
CA ILE A 161 -27.55 18.34 17.04
C ILE A 161 -26.19 17.79 17.47
N ALA A 162 -25.84 17.91 18.76
CA ALA A 162 -24.58 17.38 19.27
C ALA A 162 -24.48 15.87 19.05
N ARG A 163 -25.57 15.14 19.27
CA ARG A 163 -25.60 13.69 19.05
C ARG A 163 -25.45 13.32 17.58
N LEU A 164 -26.09 14.05 16.66
CA LEU A 164 -25.90 13.87 15.21
C LEU A 164 -24.43 14.11 14.79
N LYS A 165 -23.75 15.09 15.39
CA LYS A 165 -22.32 15.32 15.14
C LYS A 165 -21.46 14.15 15.61
N GLU A 166 -21.72 13.58 16.78
CA GLU A 166 -21.00 12.40 17.27
C GLU A 166 -21.22 11.18 16.37
N LEU A 167 -22.45 10.91 15.96
CA LEU A 167 -22.75 9.85 15.00
C LEU A 167 -22.02 10.08 13.66
N GLY A 168 -21.97 11.34 13.20
CA GLY A 168 -21.17 11.73 12.05
C GLY A 168 -19.68 11.39 12.20
N LYS A 169 -19.08 11.61 13.38
CA LYS A 169 -17.68 11.22 13.65
C LYS A 169 -17.46 9.71 13.56
N VAL A 170 -18.42 8.92 14.05
CA VAL A 170 -18.36 7.45 13.96
C VAL A 170 -18.41 6.99 12.49
N ILE A 171 -19.29 7.58 11.68
CA ILE A 171 -19.39 7.30 10.24
C ILE A 171 -18.10 7.66 9.51
N TYR A 172 -17.54 8.85 9.80
CA TYR A 172 -16.27 9.28 9.23
C TYR A 172 -15.12 8.35 9.60
N LYS A 173 -15.05 7.92 10.87
CA LYS A 173 -14.05 6.96 11.34
C LYS A 173 -14.14 5.63 10.63
N GLU A 174 -15.35 5.12 10.39
CA GLU A 174 -15.53 3.91 9.60
C GLU A 174 -15.03 4.06 8.16
N TRP A 175 -15.34 5.17 7.49
CA TRP A 175 -14.83 5.44 6.16
C TRP A 175 -13.30 5.46 6.15
N TRP A 176 -12.67 6.13 7.11
CA TRP A 176 -11.22 6.22 7.21
C TRP A 176 -10.55 4.85 7.27
N GLU A 177 -11.17 3.89 7.96
CA GLU A 177 -10.63 2.55 8.17
C GLU A 177 -10.97 1.57 7.04
N THR A 178 -12.08 1.77 6.34
CA THR A 178 -12.60 0.81 5.34
C THR A 178 -12.57 1.29 3.89
N GLY A 179 -12.43 2.60 3.67
CA GLY A 179 -12.52 3.23 2.34
C GLY A 179 -13.92 3.23 1.72
N ARG A 180 -14.98 2.97 2.50
CA ARG A 180 -16.37 2.93 2.00
C ARG A 180 -16.87 4.29 1.51
N GLU A 181 -16.84 4.50 0.19
CA GLU A 181 -17.21 5.78 -0.45
C GLU A 181 -18.66 6.24 -0.17
N ASP A 182 -19.57 5.30 0.05
CA ASP A 182 -20.97 5.62 0.40
C ASP A 182 -21.07 6.32 1.77
N LEU A 183 -20.20 5.99 2.71
CA LEU A 183 -20.18 6.59 4.04
C LEU A 183 -19.61 8.02 4.06
N ILE A 184 -18.57 8.31 3.26
CA ILE A 184 -18.00 9.67 3.21
C ILE A 184 -18.94 10.66 2.52
N ASN A 185 -19.59 10.25 1.44
CA ASN A 185 -20.62 11.06 0.77
C ASN A 185 -21.79 11.33 1.73
N TYR A 186 -22.24 10.31 2.45
CA TYR A 186 -23.28 10.46 3.45
C TYR A 186 -22.86 11.39 4.60
N TYR A 187 -21.63 11.26 5.10
CA TYR A 187 -21.08 12.14 6.14
C TYR A 187 -21.17 13.62 5.73
N TYR A 188 -20.78 13.97 4.51
CA TYR A 188 -20.84 15.36 4.05
C TYR A 188 -22.27 15.88 3.92
N HIS A 189 -23.20 15.07 3.41
CA HIS A 189 -24.64 15.44 3.40
C HIS A 189 -25.18 15.64 4.81
N LEU A 190 -24.79 14.78 5.76
CA LEU A 190 -25.19 14.89 7.16
C LEU A 190 -24.65 16.18 7.80
N GLN A 191 -23.39 16.56 7.55
CA GLN A 191 -22.82 17.81 8.06
C GLN A 191 -23.54 19.05 7.53
N LEU A 192 -23.86 19.07 6.23
CA LEU A 192 -24.62 20.16 5.62
C LEU A 192 -26.01 20.29 6.26
N TYR A 193 -26.69 19.16 6.46
CA TYR A 193 -27.99 19.15 7.13
C TYR A 193 -27.88 19.63 8.58
N ILE A 194 -26.84 19.23 9.31
CA ILE A 194 -26.59 19.70 10.67
C ILE A 194 -26.46 21.23 10.72
N TRP A 195 -25.73 21.88 9.81
CA TRP A 195 -25.63 23.35 9.83
C TRP A 195 -26.96 24.05 9.56
N LEU A 196 -27.82 23.47 8.72
CA LEU A 196 -29.17 23.99 8.53
C LEU A 196 -29.99 23.95 9.83
N LEU A 197 -29.87 22.86 10.59
CA LEU A 197 -30.53 22.73 11.88
C LEU A 197 -30.02 23.75 12.89
N GLU A 198 -28.70 23.95 12.93
CA GLU A 198 -28.07 24.97 13.78
C GLU A 198 -28.57 26.38 13.43
N ALA A 199 -28.59 26.72 12.13
CA ALA A 199 -29.11 28.00 11.66
C ALA A 199 -30.59 28.20 12.05
N LYS A 200 -31.41 27.14 11.94
CA LYS A 200 -32.82 27.17 12.35
C LYS A 200 -32.99 27.43 13.85
N LEU A 201 -32.25 26.75 14.72
CA LEU A 201 -32.31 27.01 16.17
C LEU A 201 -31.87 28.44 16.52
N LEU A 202 -30.81 28.94 15.87
CA LEU A 202 -30.37 30.32 16.06
C LEU A 202 -31.45 31.32 15.63
N ARG A 203 -32.20 31.05 14.55
CA ARG A 203 -33.36 31.86 14.13
C ARG A 203 -34.41 31.96 15.21
N GLU A 204 -34.70 30.83 15.83
CA GLU A 204 -35.70 30.68 16.89
C GLU A 204 -35.21 31.30 18.22
N GLY A 205 -34.03 31.92 18.24
CA GLY A 205 -33.43 32.53 19.43
C GLY A 205 -32.85 31.51 20.42
N LYS A 206 -32.78 30.23 20.03
CA LYS A 206 -32.23 29.16 20.88
C LYS A 206 -30.73 29.13 20.71
N MET A 207 -30.01 29.70 21.68
CA MET A 207 -28.55 29.71 21.69
C MET A 207 -27.97 28.34 22.05
N PRO A 208 -26.78 27.97 21.52
CA PRO A 208 -26.10 26.75 21.89
C PRO A 208 -25.76 26.75 23.40
N PRO A 209 -25.99 25.65 24.13
CA PRO A 209 -25.60 25.55 25.53
C PRO A 209 -24.08 25.63 25.68
N SER A 210 -23.60 25.98 26.89
CA SER A 210 -22.18 25.85 27.17
C SER A 210 -21.72 24.40 26.97
N PRO A 211 -20.46 24.16 26.55
CA PRO A 211 -19.96 22.81 26.29
C PRO A 211 -20.18 21.83 27.45
N GLU A 212 -20.15 22.31 28.68
CA GLU A 212 -20.35 21.53 29.91
C GLU A 212 -21.77 20.96 30.05
N VAL A 213 -22.79 21.61 29.48
CA VAL A 213 -24.22 21.23 29.59
C VAL A 213 -24.67 20.31 28.44
N ILE A 214 -23.90 20.23 27.36
CA ILE A 214 -24.18 19.37 26.21
C ILE A 214 -23.81 17.91 26.52
N TRP A 215 -22.84 17.70 27.42
CA TRP A 215 -22.28 16.39 27.75
C TRP A 215 -22.58 15.90 29.19
N SER A 216 -23.38 16.66 29.94
CA SER A 216 -23.94 16.29 31.25
C SER A 216 -25.22 15.47 31.09
#